data_AF-C5DNV6-F1
#
_entry.id   AF-C5DNV6-F1
#
_cell.length_a   1.000
_cell.length_b   1.000
_cell.length_c   1.000
_cell.angle_alpha   90.00
_cell.angle_beta   90.00
_cell.angle_gamma   90.00
#
_symmetry.space_group_name_H-M   'P 1'
#
loop_
_entity.id
_entity.type
_entity.pdbx_description
1 polymer ?
#
loop_
_entity_poly.entity_id
_entity_poly.type
_entity_poly.pdbx_seq_one_letter_code
_entity_poly.pdbx_strand_id
1 'polypeptide(L)'
;MFKRFSSKIFPSAKNASARLTAFRTYQQATYRRFNNARPGFQLNIYDPTTRKILGFVAGGGGLFYLANLKEAPVSGRRRFLWIPPSLELMIGKSSYKSILRETGPFLLPDTHPTTQRVSKIFSRIVDAALKDPSVDKSSLQGIEWKVHVVNNPRAPPNAFVLPGGKVFVFSSILGICQNDDGLATVLSHEFSHQLARHTAENLSKTPIYLILSTLLYTVTGAESINRLLLDSILRMPASRQMETEADYIGLMIMSRACFDPQESIKLWGRMSDFEKKNIGAGARFEFLSTHPASERRIDNMREWISQASQLYDQSDCGQFGGFYRGFQNSIFGPPEPPTILRGF
;
A
#
# COMPACT_ATOMS: atom_id res chain seq x y z
N MET A 1 -97.99 -36.55 -30.78
CA MET A 1 -98.32 -36.87 -32.19
C MET A 1 -97.15 -37.65 -32.79
N PHE A 2 -97.40 -38.58 -33.72
CA PHE A 2 -96.48 -39.44 -34.51
C PHE A 2 -95.01 -38.92 -34.76
N LYS A 3 -93.96 -39.71 -35.01
CA LYS A 3 -93.85 -41.13 -35.49
C LYS A 3 -92.42 -41.71 -35.25
N ARG A 4 -92.37 -42.97 -34.78
CA ARG A 4 -91.60 -44.16 -35.28
C ARG A 4 -90.08 -44.15 -35.64
N PHE A 5 -89.37 -45.16 -35.08
CA PHE A 5 -88.38 -46.12 -35.71
C PHE A 5 -87.11 -45.53 -36.38
N SER A 6 -85.92 -46.16 -36.55
CA SER A 6 -85.28 -47.48 -36.26
C SER A 6 -83.73 -47.30 -36.40
N SER A 7 -82.77 -48.19 -36.09
CA SER A 7 -82.76 -49.59 -35.58
C SER A 7 -81.50 -49.88 -34.71
N LYS A 8 -81.38 -51.14 -34.28
CA LYS A 8 -80.24 -51.85 -33.66
C LYS A 8 -78.96 -51.91 -34.53
N ILE A 9 -77.78 -52.04 -33.90
CA ILE A 9 -77.02 -53.31 -33.75
C ILE A 9 -75.93 -53.15 -32.66
N PHE A 10 -75.85 -54.12 -31.74
CA PHE A 10 -74.74 -54.36 -30.80
C PHE A 10 -74.03 -55.66 -31.25
N PRO A 11 -72.71 -55.79 -31.07
CA PRO A 11 -72.16 -56.46 -29.87
C PRO A 11 -70.86 -55.77 -29.37
N SER A 12 -70.20 -56.15 -28.27
CA SER A 12 -70.57 -56.78 -26.99
C SER A 12 -69.34 -56.66 -26.07
N ALA A 13 -69.54 -56.46 -24.76
CA ALA A 13 -68.59 -56.65 -23.64
C ALA A 13 -67.09 -56.30 -23.87
N LYS A 14 -66.49 -55.36 -23.12
CA LYS A 14 -66.21 -55.58 -21.68
C LYS A 14 -65.89 -54.29 -20.92
N ASN A 15 -66.45 -54.23 -19.71
CA ASN A 15 -65.90 -53.68 -18.47
C ASN A 15 -65.49 -52.20 -18.40
N ALA A 16 -66.37 -51.46 -17.74
CA ALA A 16 -66.14 -50.23 -17.00
C ALA A 16 -64.75 -50.08 -16.32
N SER A 17 -64.22 -48.86 -16.28
CA SER A 17 -64.38 -48.00 -15.09
C SER A 17 -63.69 -46.63 -15.23
N ALA A 18 -64.14 -45.68 -14.39
CA ALA A 18 -63.42 -44.51 -13.89
C ALA A 18 -62.79 -43.50 -14.87
N ARG A 19 -63.43 -42.32 -14.94
CA ARG A 19 -62.70 -41.03 -14.95
C ARG A 19 -61.66 -41.03 -13.82
N LEU A 20 -60.48 -40.43 -14.01
CA LEU A 20 -59.80 -39.62 -12.98
C LEU A 20 -58.58 -38.84 -13.52
N THR A 21 -58.51 -37.56 -13.15
CA THR A 21 -57.31 -36.70 -13.01
C THR A 21 -56.18 -36.73 -14.05
N ALA A 22 -56.03 -35.60 -14.76
CA ALA A 22 -54.79 -35.23 -15.42
C ALA A 22 -53.69 -34.94 -14.38
N PHE A 23 -52.70 -35.83 -14.26
CA PHE A 23 -51.46 -35.55 -13.54
C PHE A 23 -50.52 -34.70 -14.41
N ARG A 24 -50.19 -33.49 -13.95
CA ARG A 24 -49.03 -32.74 -14.48
C ARG A 24 -47.77 -33.54 -14.15
N THR A 25 -47.10 -34.05 -15.17
CA THR A 25 -45.74 -34.59 -15.04
C THR A 25 -44.79 -33.44 -14.68
N TYR A 26 -44.41 -33.36 -13.40
CA TYR A 26 -43.22 -32.60 -13.01
C TYR A 26 -42.03 -33.21 -13.76
N GLN A 27 -41.37 -32.42 -14.62
CA GLN A 27 -40.05 -32.80 -15.11
C GLN A 27 -39.12 -32.90 -13.90
N GLN A 28 -38.65 -34.11 -13.61
CA GLN A 28 -37.59 -34.29 -12.62
C GLN A 28 -36.35 -33.54 -13.12
N ALA A 29 -35.91 -32.55 -12.35
CA ALA A 29 -34.66 -31.85 -12.63
C ALA A 29 -33.52 -32.87 -12.55
N THR A 30 -32.99 -33.27 -13.70
CA THR A 30 -31.85 -34.19 -13.77
C THR A 30 -30.61 -33.47 -13.27
N TYR A 31 -30.25 -33.74 -12.01
CA TYR A 31 -29.00 -33.28 -11.44
C TYR A 31 -27.84 -33.92 -12.22
N ARG A 32 -27.34 -33.20 -13.23
CA ARG A 32 -26.03 -33.49 -13.83
C ARG A 32 -25.00 -33.25 -12.74
N ARG A 33 -24.58 -34.34 -12.10
CA ARG A 33 -23.40 -34.38 -11.24
C ARG A 33 -22.26 -33.78 -12.05
N PHE A 34 -21.79 -32.59 -11.68
CA PHE A 34 -20.54 -32.07 -12.22
C PHE A 34 -19.46 -33.10 -11.87
N ASN A 35 -18.96 -33.81 -12.87
CA ASN A 35 -17.80 -34.67 -12.67
C ASN A 35 -16.68 -33.78 -12.15
N ASN A 36 -15.93 -34.26 -11.15
CA ASN A 36 -14.68 -33.63 -10.69
C ASN A 36 -13.54 -33.75 -11.73
N ALA A 37 -13.89 -33.86 -13.01
CA ALA A 37 -13.03 -33.44 -14.10
C ALA A 37 -12.85 -31.93 -13.95
N ARG A 38 -11.83 -31.53 -13.16
CA ARG A 38 -11.27 -30.19 -13.22
C ARG A 38 -11.04 -29.90 -14.70
N PRO A 39 -11.59 -28.83 -15.29
CA PRO A 39 -11.22 -28.42 -16.64
C PRO A 39 -9.77 -27.93 -16.56
N GLY A 40 -8.84 -28.87 -16.64
CA GLY A 40 -7.42 -28.59 -16.70
C GLY A 40 -7.19 -27.79 -17.97
N PHE A 41 -6.81 -26.53 -17.82
CA PHE A 41 -6.43 -25.68 -18.93
C PHE A 41 -5.10 -26.19 -19.50
N GLN A 42 -5.18 -27.21 -20.35
CA GLN A 42 -4.04 -27.83 -21.01
C GLN A 42 -3.56 -26.93 -22.14
N LEU A 43 -2.59 -26.06 -21.84
CA LEU A 43 -1.86 -25.28 -22.83
C LEU A 43 -1.03 -26.21 -23.74
N ASN A 44 -1.59 -26.57 -24.89
CA ASN A 44 -0.82 -27.28 -25.91
C ASN A 44 0.06 -26.29 -26.69
N ILE A 45 1.27 -26.04 -26.19
CA ILE A 45 2.26 -25.14 -26.80
C ILE A 45 2.70 -25.54 -28.22
N TYR A 46 2.39 -26.75 -28.68
CA TYR A 46 2.70 -27.23 -30.02
C TYR A 46 1.60 -26.93 -31.05
N ASP A 47 0.37 -26.61 -30.62
CA ASP A 47 -0.71 -26.22 -31.53
C ASP A 47 -0.42 -24.83 -32.16
N PRO A 48 -0.44 -24.69 -33.50
CA PRO A 48 -0.20 -23.41 -34.16
C PRO A 48 -1.22 -22.32 -33.81
N THR A 49 -2.45 -22.68 -33.42
CA THR A 49 -3.47 -21.70 -32.99
C THR A 49 -3.12 -21.12 -31.63
N THR A 50 -2.81 -21.98 -30.67
CA THR A 50 -2.31 -21.64 -29.33
C THR A 50 -1.04 -20.80 -29.42
N ARG A 51 -0.09 -21.14 -30.30
CA ARG A 51 1.12 -20.32 -30.54
C ARG A 51 0.81 -18.92 -31.08
N LYS A 52 -0.15 -18.76 -31.98
CA LYS A 52 -0.61 -17.44 -32.47
C LYS A 52 -1.24 -16.60 -31.35
N ILE A 53 -2.09 -17.22 -30.53
CA ILE A 53 -2.73 -16.57 -29.38
C ILE A 53 -1.69 -16.14 -28.35
N LEU A 54 -0.74 -17.03 -27.99
CA LEU A 54 0.37 -16.71 -27.09
C LEU A 54 1.24 -15.58 -27.64
N GLY A 55 1.54 -15.58 -28.95
CA GLY A 55 2.28 -14.50 -29.60
C GLY A 55 1.55 -13.16 -29.55
N PHE A 56 0.22 -13.14 -29.77
CA PHE A 56 -0.58 -11.93 -29.67
C PHE A 56 -0.69 -11.41 -28.23
N VAL A 57 -0.89 -12.31 -27.25
CA VAL A 57 -0.95 -11.97 -25.82
C VAL A 57 0.41 -11.46 -25.33
N ALA A 58 1.52 -12.08 -25.73
CA ALA A 58 2.86 -11.64 -25.37
C ALA A 58 3.21 -10.29 -26.03
N GLY A 59 2.87 -10.10 -27.31
CA GLY A 59 3.07 -8.83 -28.02
C GLY A 59 2.23 -7.70 -27.43
N GLY A 60 0.93 -7.92 -27.21
CA GLY A 60 0.03 -6.97 -26.58
C GLY A 60 0.43 -6.64 -25.13
N GLY A 61 0.83 -7.65 -24.35
CA GLY A 61 1.35 -7.47 -23.00
C GLY A 61 2.67 -6.69 -22.96
N GLY A 62 3.58 -6.94 -23.90
CA GLY A 62 4.82 -6.18 -24.07
C GLY A 62 4.57 -4.72 -24.44
N LEU A 63 3.67 -4.46 -25.40
CA LEU A 63 3.23 -3.11 -25.76
C LEU A 63 2.57 -2.39 -24.58
N PHE A 64 1.69 -3.06 -23.84
CA PHE A 64 1.04 -2.52 -22.64
C PHE A 64 2.05 -2.19 -21.54
N TYR A 65 3.06 -3.05 -21.32
CA TYR A 65 4.15 -2.81 -20.38
C TYR A 65 4.93 -1.54 -20.76
N LEU A 66 5.42 -1.47 -22.01
CA LEU A 66 6.19 -0.35 -22.53
C LEU A 66 5.40 0.97 -22.51
N ALA A 67 4.13 0.96 -22.90
CA ALA A 67 3.25 2.13 -22.90
C ALA A 67 2.92 2.66 -21.49
N ASN A 68 3.14 1.87 -20.44
CA ASN A 68 2.93 2.26 -19.05
C ASN A 68 4.24 2.32 -18.24
N LEU A 69 5.40 2.35 -18.92
CA LEU A 69 6.65 2.77 -18.29
C LEU A 69 6.63 4.27 -18.05
N LYS A 70 6.93 4.65 -16.81
CA LYS A 70 7.06 6.03 -16.33
C LYS A 70 8.36 6.15 -15.56
N GLU A 71 8.81 7.37 -15.30
CA GLU A 71 9.98 7.59 -14.45
C GLU A 71 9.55 7.78 -12.99
N ALA A 72 10.44 7.43 -12.06
CA ALA A 72 10.28 7.73 -10.65
C ALA A 72 10.74 9.16 -10.35
N PRO A 73 10.06 9.89 -9.44
CA PRO A 73 10.54 11.20 -9.01
C PRO A 73 11.92 11.04 -8.35
N VAL A 74 12.74 12.09 -8.46
CA VAL A 74 14.13 12.14 -7.98
C VAL A 74 15.10 11.20 -8.70
N SER A 75 14.85 9.88 -8.71
CA SER A 75 15.85 8.90 -9.19
C SER A 75 15.89 8.72 -10.72
N GLY A 76 14.88 9.17 -11.46
CA GLY A 76 14.75 8.94 -12.90
C GLY A 76 14.56 7.46 -13.28
N ARG A 77 14.40 6.56 -12.30
CA ARG A 77 14.26 5.12 -12.50
C ARG A 77 13.00 4.80 -13.32
N ARG A 78 13.16 4.06 -14.42
CA ARG A 78 12.01 3.52 -15.16
C ARG A 78 11.25 2.49 -14.34
N ARG A 79 9.93 2.66 -14.31
CA ARG A 79 9.00 1.87 -13.51
C ARG A 79 7.69 1.64 -14.23
N PHE A 80 7.07 0.49 -14.01
CA PHE A 80 5.77 0.14 -14.58
C PHE A 80 4.64 0.64 -13.67
N LEU A 81 3.84 1.59 -14.16
CA LEU A 81 2.79 2.27 -13.37
C LEU A 81 1.55 2.53 -14.25
N TRP A 82 0.73 1.48 -14.41
CA TRP A 82 -0.52 1.52 -15.17
C TRP A 82 -1.74 1.90 -14.32
N ILE A 83 -1.67 1.78 -12.99
CA ILE A 83 -2.79 2.06 -12.09
C ILE A 83 -3.12 3.57 -12.06
N PRO A 84 -4.35 3.97 -12.45
CA PRO A 84 -4.78 5.36 -12.38
C PRO A 84 -5.06 5.79 -10.92
N PRO A 85 -4.92 7.08 -10.58
CA PRO A 85 -5.16 7.57 -9.22
C PRO A 85 -6.56 7.25 -8.66
N SER A 86 -7.58 7.18 -9.52
CA SER A 86 -8.95 6.80 -9.14
C SER A 86 -9.05 5.36 -8.62
N LEU A 87 -8.35 4.41 -9.25
CA LEU A 87 -8.27 3.01 -8.81
C LEU A 87 -7.45 2.89 -7.52
N GLU A 88 -6.33 3.62 -7.43
CA GLU A 88 -5.51 3.70 -6.22
C GLU A 88 -6.32 4.20 -5.02
N LEU A 89 -7.10 5.27 -5.19
CA LEU A 89 -8.00 5.82 -4.16
C LEU A 89 -9.12 4.83 -3.77
N MET A 90 -9.66 4.07 -4.73
CA MET A 90 -10.67 3.05 -4.44
C MET A 90 -10.10 1.92 -3.56
N ILE A 91 -8.88 1.46 -3.88
CA ILE A 91 -8.16 0.47 -3.08
C ILE A 91 -7.87 1.03 -1.68
N GLY A 92 -7.34 2.26 -1.59
CA GLY A 92 -7.09 2.95 -0.32
C GLY A 92 -8.34 3.07 0.57
N LYS A 93 -9.49 3.43 0.00
CA LYS A 93 -10.79 3.47 0.70
C LYS A 93 -11.23 2.09 1.22
N SER A 94 -10.91 1.01 0.52
CA SER A 94 -11.20 -0.36 0.96
C SER A 94 -10.28 -0.78 2.12
N SER A 95 -8.96 -0.58 1.96
CA SER A 95 -7.96 -0.85 3.00
C SER A 95 -8.25 -0.07 4.27
N TYR A 96 -8.60 1.22 4.16
CA TYR A 96 -8.98 2.06 5.29
C TYR A 96 -10.17 1.48 6.10
N LYS A 97 -11.22 1.01 5.41
CA LYS A 97 -12.36 0.33 6.07
C LYS A 97 -11.95 -0.98 6.75
N SER A 98 -10.99 -1.72 6.18
CA SER A 98 -10.49 -2.94 6.80
C SER A 98 -9.70 -2.64 8.07
N ILE A 99 -8.74 -1.72 7.99
CA ILE A 99 -7.88 -1.32 9.10
C ILE A 99 -8.70 -0.70 10.23
N LEU A 100 -9.69 0.16 9.94
CA LEU A 100 -10.59 0.71 10.97
C LEU A 100 -11.38 -0.37 11.75
N ARG A 101 -11.71 -1.51 11.13
CA ARG A 101 -12.38 -2.62 11.85
C ARG A 101 -11.44 -3.33 12.81
N GLU A 102 -10.16 -3.40 12.47
CA GLU A 102 -9.11 -4.05 13.27
C GLU A 102 -8.59 -3.13 14.38
N THR A 103 -8.25 -1.88 14.05
CA THR A 103 -7.65 -0.92 14.99
C THR A 103 -8.67 -0.10 15.76
N GLY A 104 -9.94 -0.06 15.32
CA GLY A 104 -11.01 0.79 15.86
C GLY A 104 -11.11 0.83 17.39
N PRO A 105 -11.13 -0.31 18.11
CA PRO A 105 -11.19 -0.34 19.57
C PRO A 105 -9.99 0.30 20.30
N PHE A 106 -8.88 0.53 19.59
CA PHE A 106 -7.63 1.06 20.12
C PHE A 106 -7.32 2.48 19.62
N LEU A 107 -8.21 3.10 18.85
CA LEU A 107 -8.00 4.47 18.36
C LEU A 107 -8.12 5.49 19.50
N LEU A 108 -7.10 6.33 19.65
CA LEU A 108 -7.19 7.51 20.49
C LEU A 108 -8.14 8.54 19.85
N PRO A 109 -8.95 9.26 20.66
CA PRO A 109 -9.82 10.30 20.13
C PRO A 109 -9.01 11.46 19.55
N ASP A 110 -9.62 12.22 18.65
CA ASP A 110 -9.02 13.40 18.01
C ASP A 110 -8.55 14.46 19.02
N THR A 111 -9.25 14.56 20.14
CA THR A 111 -8.93 15.48 21.25
C THR A 111 -7.73 15.03 22.09
N HIS A 112 -7.23 13.79 21.95
CA HIS A 112 -6.13 13.30 22.76
C HIS A 112 -4.81 14.06 22.45
N PRO A 113 -4.00 14.47 23.45
CA PRO A 113 -2.78 15.25 23.21
C PRO A 113 -1.82 14.61 22.21
N THR A 114 -1.64 13.29 22.25
CA THR A 114 -0.84 12.55 21.26
C THR A 114 -1.41 12.67 19.84
N THR A 115 -2.72 12.54 19.66
CA THR A 115 -3.37 12.66 18.34
C THR A 115 -3.22 14.07 17.79
N GLN A 116 -3.40 15.10 18.62
CA GLN A 116 -3.17 16.50 18.25
C GLN A 116 -1.70 16.76 17.86
N ARG A 117 -0.75 16.27 18.66
CA ARG A 117 0.71 16.39 18.40
C ARG A 117 1.09 15.77 17.05
N VAL A 118 0.72 14.51 16.83
CA VAL A 118 0.99 13.80 15.56
C VAL A 118 0.31 14.51 14.38
N SER A 119 -0.94 14.97 14.55
CA SER A 119 -1.68 15.68 13.50
C SER A 119 -1.01 17.02 13.12
N LYS A 120 -0.51 17.78 14.10
CA LYS A 120 0.19 19.05 13.89
C LYS A 120 1.55 18.88 13.22
N ILE A 121 2.26 17.80 13.55
CA ILE A 121 3.53 17.45 12.87
C ILE A 121 3.23 17.06 11.42
N PHE A 122 2.25 16.19 11.20
CA PHE A 122 1.87 15.74 9.87
C PHE A 122 1.33 16.86 8.98
N SER A 123 0.53 17.80 9.52
CA SER A 123 0.04 18.94 8.74
C SER A 123 1.18 19.84 8.25
N ARG A 124 2.18 20.12 9.11
CA ARG A 124 3.39 20.87 8.71
C ARG A 124 4.16 20.18 7.58
N ILE A 125 4.25 18.85 7.60
CA ILE A 125 4.89 18.04 6.56
C ILE A 125 4.13 18.15 5.22
N VAL A 126 2.79 18.06 5.26
CA VAL A 126 1.94 18.24 4.06
C VAL A 126 2.03 19.68 3.53
N ASP A 127 1.98 20.69 4.39
CA ASP A 127 2.09 22.10 4.01
C ASP A 127 3.44 22.41 3.34
N ALA A 128 4.54 21.81 3.84
CA ALA A 128 5.86 21.93 3.23
C ALA A 128 5.93 21.30 1.84
N ALA A 129 5.37 20.09 1.66
CA ALA A 129 5.31 19.43 0.35
C ALA A 129 4.39 20.14 -0.64
N LEU A 130 3.30 20.77 -0.19
CA LEU A 130 2.43 21.60 -1.03
C LEU A 130 3.12 22.89 -1.50
N LYS A 131 4.11 23.39 -0.74
CA LYS A 131 4.96 24.52 -1.14
C LYS A 131 6.11 24.11 -2.07
N ASP A 132 6.63 22.90 -1.93
CA ASP A 132 7.72 22.37 -2.77
C ASP A 132 7.35 22.39 -4.27
N PRO A 133 8.14 23.04 -5.14
CA PRO A 133 7.90 23.06 -6.58
C PRO A 133 8.23 21.73 -7.29
N SER A 134 8.99 20.84 -6.65
CA SER A 134 9.35 19.52 -7.21
C SER A 134 8.28 18.45 -6.99
N VAL A 135 7.29 18.72 -6.13
CA VAL A 135 6.20 17.79 -5.82
C VAL A 135 5.05 17.95 -6.82
N ASP A 136 4.62 16.84 -7.42
CA ASP A 136 3.42 16.79 -8.26
C ASP A 136 2.16 16.99 -7.41
N LYS A 137 1.69 18.24 -7.37
CA LYS A 137 0.52 18.66 -6.59
C LYS A 137 -0.78 18.03 -7.08
N SER A 138 -0.85 17.50 -8.31
CA SER A 138 -2.04 16.79 -8.79
C SER A 138 -2.32 15.51 -7.98
N SER A 139 -1.27 14.90 -7.43
CA SER A 139 -1.38 13.75 -6.52
C SER A 139 -1.95 14.08 -5.13
N LEU A 140 -1.99 15.37 -4.76
CA LEU A 140 -2.40 15.88 -3.45
C LEU A 140 -3.75 16.59 -3.46
N GLN A 141 -4.24 17.01 -4.63
CA GLN A 141 -5.50 17.75 -4.77
C GLN A 141 -6.71 16.92 -4.32
N GLY A 142 -7.58 17.52 -3.51
CA GLY A 142 -8.80 16.88 -3.02
C GLY A 142 -8.59 15.76 -1.98
N ILE A 143 -7.37 15.59 -1.46
CA ILE A 143 -7.10 14.63 -0.39
C ILE A 143 -7.48 15.23 0.98
N GLU A 144 -8.38 14.55 1.69
CA GLU A 144 -8.73 14.84 3.07
C GLU A 144 -7.77 14.11 4.01
N TRP A 145 -6.72 14.80 4.47
CA TRP A 145 -5.75 14.23 5.41
C TRP A 145 -6.36 13.96 6.78
N LYS A 146 -6.21 12.73 7.27
CA LYS A 146 -6.68 12.33 8.61
C LYS A 146 -5.66 11.41 9.27
N VAL A 147 -5.25 11.78 10.48
CA VAL A 147 -4.35 11.00 11.33
C VAL A 147 -5.15 10.17 12.33
N HIS A 148 -4.74 8.92 12.50
CA HIS A 148 -5.25 7.98 13.49
C HIS A 148 -4.09 7.47 14.34
N VAL A 149 -4.15 7.68 15.66
CA VAL A 149 -3.18 7.10 16.59
C VAL A 149 -3.76 5.84 17.21
N VAL A 150 -3.12 4.71 16.97
CA VAL A 150 -3.51 3.38 17.48
C VAL A 150 -2.74 3.12 18.78
N ASN A 151 -3.44 3.11 19.92
CA ASN A 151 -2.85 2.81 21.22
C ASN A 151 -3.14 1.37 21.65
N ASN A 152 -2.50 0.42 20.99
CA ASN A 152 -2.54 -1.00 21.36
C ASN A 152 -1.17 -1.43 21.91
N PRO A 153 -1.03 -1.68 23.22
CA PRO A 153 0.25 -2.10 23.82
C PRO A 153 0.84 -3.42 23.29
N ARG A 154 0.03 -4.23 22.59
CA ARG A 154 0.46 -5.49 21.97
C ARG A 154 0.81 -5.34 20.48
N ALA A 155 0.52 -4.19 19.87
CA ALA A 155 0.83 -3.97 18.47
C ALA A 155 2.31 -3.58 18.29
N PRO A 156 3.02 -4.18 17.32
CA PRO A 156 4.40 -3.83 17.04
C PRO A 156 4.51 -2.36 16.59
N PRO A 157 5.67 -1.71 16.78
CA PRO A 157 5.86 -0.34 16.32
C PRO A 157 5.66 -0.25 14.80
N ASN A 158 4.75 0.64 14.39
CA ASN A 158 4.43 0.84 12.98
C ASN A 158 3.87 2.25 12.73
N ALA A 159 4.02 2.74 11.50
CA ALA A 159 3.32 3.89 10.96
C ALA A 159 3.20 3.72 9.45
N PHE A 160 2.09 4.18 8.84
CA PHE A 160 1.91 4.14 7.39
C PHE A 160 0.90 5.17 6.89
N VAL A 161 1.03 5.55 5.61
CA VAL A 161 0.10 6.43 4.89
C VAL A 161 -0.64 5.63 3.81
N LEU A 162 -1.98 5.64 3.86
CA LEU A 162 -2.83 5.04 2.83
C LEU A 162 -3.16 6.03 1.70
N PRO A 163 -3.36 5.56 0.45
CA PRO A 163 -3.92 6.37 -0.62
C PRO A 163 -5.27 6.98 -0.23
N GLY A 164 -5.42 8.28 -0.50
CA GLY A 164 -6.55 9.07 0.01
C GLY A 164 -6.32 9.70 1.40
N GLY A 165 -5.07 9.72 1.87
CA GLY A 165 -4.62 10.59 2.95
C GLY A 165 -4.93 10.14 4.37
N LYS A 166 -5.12 8.84 4.58
CA LYS A 166 -5.42 8.28 5.90
C LYS A 166 -4.13 7.71 6.50
N VAL A 167 -3.67 8.33 7.59
CA VAL A 167 -2.39 8.06 8.24
C VAL A 167 -2.64 7.29 9.52
N PHE A 168 -1.90 6.21 9.74
CA PHE A 168 -1.94 5.44 10.98
C PHE A 168 -0.58 5.49 11.66
N VAL A 169 -0.57 5.75 12.98
CA VAL A 169 0.64 5.75 13.81
C VAL A 169 0.36 4.92 15.06
N PHE A 170 1.15 3.88 15.29
CA PHE A 170 1.02 3.03 16.47
C PHE A 170 1.83 3.63 17.62
N SER A 171 1.23 3.78 18.80
CA SER A 171 1.87 4.46 19.94
C SER A 171 3.21 3.86 20.35
N SER A 172 3.42 2.57 20.08
CA SER A 172 4.66 1.83 20.29
C SER A 172 5.86 2.35 19.47
N ILE A 173 5.66 3.07 18.36
CA ILE A 173 6.77 3.70 17.60
C ILE A 173 7.29 4.99 18.24
N LEU A 174 6.47 5.67 19.05
CA LEU A 174 6.82 6.98 19.63
C LEU A 174 8.02 6.91 20.59
N GLY A 175 8.21 5.77 21.27
CA GLY A 175 9.38 5.53 22.12
C GLY A 175 10.71 5.45 21.35
N ILE A 176 10.66 5.03 20.08
CA ILE A 176 11.84 5.02 19.18
C ILE A 176 12.03 6.39 18.54
N CYS A 177 10.94 7.11 18.24
CA CYS A 177 10.99 8.48 17.74
C CYS A 177 11.66 9.45 18.73
N GLN A 178 11.42 9.29 20.04
CA GLN A 178 11.89 10.14 21.16
C GLN A 178 11.37 11.58 21.15
N ASN A 179 11.51 12.32 20.05
CA ASN A 179 11.15 13.74 19.91
C ASN A 179 10.24 13.99 18.68
N ASP A 180 9.92 15.27 18.43
CA ASP A 180 9.08 15.66 17.29
C ASP A 180 9.78 15.46 15.95
N ASP A 181 11.10 15.74 15.88
CA ASP A 181 11.90 15.62 14.66
C ASP A 181 12.08 14.15 14.20
N GLY A 182 12.22 13.23 15.16
CA GLY A 182 12.28 11.79 14.90
C GLY A 182 10.92 11.23 14.45
N LEU A 183 9.82 11.73 15.04
CA LEU A 183 8.47 11.41 14.54
C LEU A 183 8.22 12.02 13.15
N ALA A 184 8.71 13.24 12.91
CA ALA A 184 8.62 13.89 11.61
C ALA A 184 9.41 13.16 10.54
N THR A 185 10.56 12.55 10.88
CA THR A 185 11.32 11.68 9.98
C THR A 185 10.47 10.49 9.53
N VAL A 186 9.87 9.72 10.47
CA VAL A 186 8.98 8.59 10.14
C VAL A 186 7.82 9.05 9.25
N LEU A 187 7.12 10.11 9.66
CA LEU A 187 5.96 10.62 8.93
C LEU A 187 6.30 11.14 7.53
N SER A 188 7.48 11.75 7.36
CA SER A 188 7.93 12.25 6.06
C SER A 188 8.39 11.11 5.14
N HIS A 189 9.00 10.05 5.69
CA HIS A 189 9.29 8.81 4.93
C HIS A 189 8.01 8.15 4.42
N GLU A 190 7.03 7.92 5.29
CA GLU A 190 5.74 7.32 4.91
C GLU A 190 4.95 8.17 3.92
N PHE A 191 4.95 9.49 4.10
CA PHE A 191 4.33 10.40 3.14
C PHE A 191 5.07 10.40 1.80
N SER A 192 6.39 10.21 1.79
CA SER A 192 7.19 10.13 0.56
C SER A 192 6.87 8.89 -0.28
N HIS A 193 6.52 7.76 0.36
CA HIS A 193 5.97 6.60 -0.37
C HIS A 193 4.67 6.93 -1.11
N GLN A 194 3.81 7.79 -0.53
CA GLN A 194 2.58 8.25 -1.18
C GLN A 194 2.87 9.27 -2.29
N LEU A 195 3.76 10.24 -2.08
CA LEU A 195 4.17 11.22 -3.09
C LEU A 195 4.82 10.55 -4.30
N ALA A 196 5.71 9.58 -4.05
CA ALA A 196 6.33 8.80 -5.10
C ALA A 196 5.38 7.73 -5.69
N ARG A 197 4.19 7.50 -5.11
CA ARG A 197 3.22 6.48 -5.52
C ARG A 197 3.78 5.05 -5.53
N HIS A 198 4.64 4.71 -4.57
CA HIS A 198 5.25 3.37 -4.45
C HIS A 198 4.21 2.26 -4.28
N THR A 199 3.14 2.52 -3.52
CA THR A 199 1.99 1.61 -3.38
C THR A 199 1.36 1.27 -4.74
N ALA A 200 1.16 2.26 -5.60
CA ALA A 200 0.61 2.05 -6.95
C ALA A 200 1.60 1.33 -7.89
N GLU A 201 2.91 1.56 -7.73
CA GLU A 201 3.93 0.84 -8.49
C GLU A 201 4.00 -0.65 -8.09
N ASN A 202 3.87 -0.98 -6.80
CA ASN A 202 3.82 -2.36 -6.33
C ASN A 202 2.51 -3.06 -6.75
N LEU A 203 1.35 -2.43 -6.54
CA LEU A 203 0.07 -2.93 -7.03
C LEU A 203 0.05 -3.14 -8.55
N SER A 204 0.78 -2.30 -9.31
CA SER A 204 0.90 -2.45 -10.77
C SER A 204 1.56 -3.77 -11.18
N LYS A 205 2.46 -4.32 -10.35
CA LYS A 205 3.20 -5.57 -10.61
C LYS A 205 2.39 -6.83 -10.25
N THR A 206 1.44 -6.74 -9.31
CA THR A 206 0.65 -7.88 -8.81
C THR A 206 -0.02 -8.73 -9.91
N PRO A 207 -0.68 -8.16 -10.94
CA PRO A 207 -1.27 -8.97 -12.02
C PRO A 207 -0.23 -9.73 -12.86
N ILE A 208 0.94 -9.14 -13.09
CA ILE A 208 2.04 -9.79 -13.83
C ILE A 208 2.49 -11.04 -13.07
N TYR A 209 2.68 -10.92 -11.75
CA TYR A 209 3.05 -12.05 -10.92
C TYR A 209 1.96 -13.10 -10.77
N LEU A 210 0.68 -12.71 -10.72
CA LEU A 210 -0.46 -13.65 -10.75
C LEU A 210 -0.47 -14.49 -12.05
N ILE A 211 -0.23 -13.85 -13.19
CA ILE A 211 -0.11 -14.53 -14.49
C ILE A 211 1.11 -15.45 -14.50
N LEU A 212 2.28 -14.97 -14.05
CA LEU A 212 3.52 -15.76 -13.99
C LEU A 212 3.38 -16.99 -13.07
N SER A 213 2.78 -16.81 -11.89
CA SER A 213 2.45 -17.88 -10.93
C SER A 213 1.50 -18.91 -11.56
N THR A 214 0.48 -18.45 -12.29
CA THR A 214 -0.44 -19.34 -13.02
C THR A 214 0.28 -20.13 -14.13
N LEU A 215 1.19 -19.49 -14.89
CA LEU A 215 1.98 -20.17 -15.92
C LEU A 215 2.94 -21.21 -15.30
N LEU A 216 3.66 -20.83 -14.23
CA LEU A 216 4.53 -21.74 -13.48
C LEU A 216 3.74 -22.93 -12.91
N TYR A 217 2.49 -22.73 -12.44
CA TYR A 217 1.61 -23.83 -12.06
C TYR A 217 1.35 -24.81 -13.23
N THR A 218 1.03 -24.30 -14.43
CA THR A 218 0.75 -25.18 -15.58
C THR A 218 1.96 -26.01 -16.04
N VAL A 219 3.18 -25.51 -15.81
CA VAL A 219 4.44 -26.20 -16.20
C VAL A 219 4.93 -27.15 -15.10
N THR A 220 4.82 -26.76 -13.82
CA THR A 220 5.45 -27.49 -12.70
C THR A 220 4.49 -28.32 -11.86
N GLY A 221 3.17 -28.03 -11.91
CA GLY A 221 2.15 -28.63 -11.04
C GLY A 221 2.27 -28.24 -9.55
N ALA A 222 3.29 -27.48 -9.15
CA ALA A 222 3.63 -27.23 -7.76
C ALA A 222 2.82 -26.08 -7.15
N GLU A 223 1.73 -26.40 -6.45
CA GLU A 223 0.88 -25.39 -5.80
C GLU A 223 1.60 -24.59 -4.70
N SER A 224 2.55 -25.22 -3.99
CA SER A 224 3.31 -24.65 -2.88
C SER A 224 4.13 -23.42 -3.28
N ILE A 225 4.81 -23.49 -4.44
CA ILE A 225 5.66 -22.41 -4.96
C ILE A 225 4.81 -21.17 -5.27
N ASN A 226 3.61 -21.40 -5.81
CA ASN A 226 2.70 -20.33 -6.23
C ASN A 226 2.04 -19.63 -5.04
N ARG A 227 1.66 -20.37 -3.99
CA ARG A 227 1.18 -19.78 -2.73
C ARG A 227 2.27 -18.93 -2.05
N LEU A 228 3.52 -19.43 -2.00
CA LEU A 228 4.66 -18.69 -1.45
C LEU A 228 4.93 -17.38 -2.20
N LEU A 229 4.86 -17.41 -3.54
CA LEU A 229 4.98 -16.23 -4.39
C LEU A 229 3.89 -15.19 -4.07
N LEU A 230 2.62 -15.61 -4.01
CA LEU A 230 1.50 -14.70 -3.77
C LEU A 230 1.48 -14.07 -2.37
N ASP A 231 1.77 -14.86 -1.33
CA ASP A 231 1.90 -14.35 0.04
C ASP A 231 3.08 -13.37 0.17
N SER A 232 4.15 -13.61 -0.58
CA SER A 232 5.31 -12.71 -0.62
C SER A 232 4.95 -11.39 -1.29
N ILE A 233 4.18 -11.39 -2.38
CA ILE A 233 3.77 -10.17 -3.13
C ILE A 233 2.85 -9.27 -2.32
N LEU A 234 1.88 -9.84 -1.59
CA LEU A 234 0.97 -9.06 -0.74
C LEU A 234 1.67 -8.46 0.49
N ARG A 235 2.86 -8.97 0.83
CA ARG A 235 3.74 -8.47 1.91
C ARG A 235 5.05 -7.91 1.36
N MET A 236 5.15 -7.57 0.07
CA MET A 236 6.42 -7.14 -0.51
C MET A 236 6.89 -5.85 0.17
N PRO A 237 8.07 -5.85 0.84
CA PRO A 237 8.68 -4.61 1.28
C PRO A 237 8.92 -3.72 0.05
N ALA A 238 9.00 -2.41 0.27
CA ALA A 238 9.41 -1.51 -0.79
C ALA A 238 10.80 -1.92 -1.31
N SER A 239 11.04 -1.74 -2.61
CA SER A 239 12.35 -2.08 -3.17
C SER A 239 13.43 -1.20 -2.54
N ARG A 240 14.68 -1.65 -2.48
CA ARG A 240 15.79 -0.84 -1.93
C ARG A 240 15.90 0.55 -2.61
N GLN A 241 15.48 0.66 -3.88
CA GLN A 241 15.41 1.92 -4.61
C GLN A 241 14.24 2.79 -4.14
N MET A 242 13.05 2.22 -3.90
CA MET A 242 11.91 2.92 -3.31
C MET A 242 12.20 3.44 -1.91
N GLU A 243 12.89 2.66 -1.06
CA GLU A 243 13.32 3.13 0.26
C GLU A 243 14.30 4.30 0.14
N THR A 244 15.25 4.22 -0.79
CA THR A 244 16.21 5.31 -1.07
C THR A 244 15.50 6.57 -1.61
N GLU A 245 14.51 6.39 -2.48
CA GLU A 245 13.66 7.46 -3.02
C GLU A 245 12.83 8.11 -1.89
N ALA A 246 12.25 7.32 -0.98
CA ALA A 246 11.47 7.79 0.16
C ALA A 246 12.34 8.47 1.25
N ASP A 247 13.54 7.95 1.54
CA ASP A 247 14.51 8.58 2.45
C ASP A 247 14.89 9.99 1.96
N TYR A 248 15.25 10.13 0.68
CA TYR A 248 15.63 11.42 0.11
C TYR A 248 14.46 12.41 0.15
N ILE A 249 13.30 12.04 -0.41
CA ILE A 249 12.14 12.93 -0.45
C ILE A 249 11.70 13.28 0.98
N GLY A 250 11.71 12.31 1.90
CA GLY A 250 11.33 12.52 3.30
C GLY A 250 12.27 13.47 4.02
N LEU A 251 13.58 13.32 3.85
CA LEU A 251 14.59 14.21 4.40
C LEU A 251 14.45 15.65 3.87
N MET A 252 14.22 15.82 2.57
CA MET A 252 14.04 17.15 1.95
C MET A 252 12.71 17.81 2.34
N ILE A 253 11.65 17.03 2.62
CA ILE A 253 10.36 17.56 3.11
C ILE A 253 10.42 17.89 4.59
N MET A 254 10.97 17.03 5.46
CA MET A 254 11.05 17.33 6.91
C MET A 254 11.88 18.60 7.17
N SER A 255 12.94 18.81 6.38
CA SER A 255 13.76 20.02 6.40
C SER A 255 12.91 21.27 6.10
N ARG A 256 12.13 21.25 5.01
CA ARG A 256 11.20 22.35 4.66
C ARG A 256 10.03 22.51 5.62
N ALA A 257 9.66 21.44 6.32
CA ALA A 257 8.65 21.46 7.38
C ALA A 257 9.20 21.95 8.73
N CYS A 258 10.48 22.34 8.80
CA CYS A 258 11.18 22.86 9.97
C CYS A 258 11.37 21.83 11.09
N PHE A 259 11.81 20.63 10.71
CA PHE A 259 12.31 19.61 11.64
C PHE A 259 13.79 19.33 11.37
N ASP A 260 14.57 19.08 12.43
CA ASP A 260 16.02 18.90 12.35
C ASP A 260 16.38 17.69 11.45
N PRO A 261 17.00 17.89 10.27
CA PRO A 261 17.38 16.79 9.40
C PRO A 261 18.42 15.86 10.04
N GLN A 262 19.24 16.32 11.00
CA GLN A 262 20.20 15.47 11.72
C GLN A 262 19.51 14.42 12.58
N GLU A 263 18.25 14.63 12.97
CA GLU A 263 17.47 13.64 13.72
C GLU A 263 17.15 12.39 12.88
N SER A 264 17.11 12.51 11.55
CA SER A 264 16.85 11.36 10.67
C SER A 264 17.91 10.25 10.84
N ILE A 265 19.19 10.62 10.79
CA ILE A 265 20.35 9.74 10.99
C ILE A 265 20.26 9.07 12.38
N LYS A 266 19.92 9.84 13.42
CA LYS A 266 19.79 9.34 14.80
C LYS A 266 18.61 8.36 14.91
N LEU A 267 17.45 8.68 14.32
CA LEU A 267 16.28 7.80 14.31
C LEU A 267 16.61 6.46 13.67
N TRP A 268 17.18 6.45 12.46
CA TRP A 268 17.47 5.19 11.76
C TRP A 268 18.55 4.36 12.48
N GLY A 269 19.50 5.02 13.17
CA GLY A 269 20.37 4.37 14.14
C GLY A 269 19.60 3.71 15.28
N ARG A 270 18.68 4.43 15.95
CA ARG A 270 17.80 3.88 17.00
C ARG A 270 16.92 2.74 16.49
N MET A 271 16.44 2.81 15.25
CA MET A 271 15.64 1.77 14.61
C MET A 271 16.46 0.48 14.42
N SER A 272 17.71 0.59 13.92
CA SER A 272 18.63 -0.54 13.77
C SER A 272 19.05 -1.13 15.12
N ASP A 273 19.31 -0.30 16.13
CA ASP A 273 19.63 -0.77 17.49
C ASP A 273 18.44 -1.45 18.16
N PHE A 274 17.23 -0.94 17.95
CA PHE A 274 16.00 -1.58 18.43
C PHE A 274 15.80 -2.94 17.76
N GLU A 275 16.01 -3.04 16.44
CA GLU A 275 15.99 -4.31 15.71
C GLU A 275 17.00 -5.30 16.30
N LYS A 276 18.29 -4.93 16.35
CA LYS A 276 19.39 -5.76 16.87
C LYS A 276 19.11 -6.31 18.28
N LYS A 277 18.51 -5.50 19.16
CA LYS A 277 18.14 -5.91 20.53
C LYS A 277 16.95 -6.88 20.59
N ASN A 278 16.14 -6.98 19.53
CA ASN A 278 14.93 -7.79 19.47
C ASN A 278 15.05 -8.99 18.50
N ILE A 279 16.11 -9.10 17.70
CA ILE A 279 16.47 -10.31 16.93
C ILE A 279 16.75 -11.47 17.92
N GLY A 280 15.70 -12.25 18.21
CA GLY A 280 15.74 -13.37 19.15
C GLY A 280 14.53 -13.45 20.08
N ALA A 281 13.87 -12.31 20.37
CA ALA A 281 12.70 -12.25 21.25
C ALA A 281 11.38 -12.68 20.58
N GLY A 282 11.41 -13.11 19.31
CA GLY A 282 10.21 -13.36 18.49
C GLY A 282 9.42 -12.09 18.12
N ALA A 283 9.87 -10.91 18.55
CA ALA A 283 9.23 -9.64 18.30
C ALA A 283 9.34 -9.26 16.82
N ARG A 284 8.28 -9.51 16.05
CA ARG A 284 8.14 -9.05 14.67
C ARG A 284 7.91 -7.54 14.68
N PHE A 285 8.86 -6.79 14.11
CA PHE A 285 8.75 -5.35 13.97
C PHE A 285 8.20 -5.05 12.57
N GLU A 286 6.93 -4.63 12.49
CA GLU A 286 6.20 -4.57 11.21
C GLU A 286 6.79 -3.51 10.26
N PHE A 287 7.15 -2.33 10.78
CA PHE A 287 7.68 -1.24 9.94
C PHE A 287 9.04 -1.58 9.29
N LEU A 288 10.00 -2.20 9.98
CA LEU A 288 11.25 -2.70 9.39
C LEU A 288 11.04 -3.96 8.54
N SER A 289 9.95 -4.71 8.75
CA SER A 289 9.58 -5.82 7.85
C SER A 289 9.18 -5.29 6.47
N THR A 290 8.63 -4.06 6.38
CA THR A 290 8.31 -3.37 5.12
C THR A 290 9.38 -2.37 4.66
N HIS A 291 10.14 -1.80 5.60
CA HIS A 291 11.14 -0.73 5.44
C HIS A 291 12.47 -1.11 6.12
N PRO A 292 13.20 -2.13 5.66
CA PRO A 292 14.42 -2.60 6.33
C PRO A 292 15.45 -1.48 6.49
N ALA A 293 15.94 -1.31 7.72
CA ALA A 293 17.06 -0.42 8.00
C ALA A 293 18.34 -1.03 7.42
N SER A 294 19.23 -0.17 6.91
CA SER A 294 20.56 -0.60 6.49
C SER A 294 21.55 0.55 6.65
N GLU A 295 22.80 0.21 6.92
CA GLU A 295 23.89 1.19 7.05
C GLU A 295 23.99 2.08 5.81
N ARG A 296 23.80 1.49 4.61
CA ARG A 296 23.72 2.23 3.34
C ARG A 296 22.67 3.35 3.33
N ARG A 297 21.49 3.17 3.97
CA ARG A 297 20.48 4.25 4.05
C ARG A 297 20.98 5.39 4.93
N ILE A 298 21.61 5.06 6.05
CA ILE A 298 22.24 6.03 6.96
C ILE A 298 23.36 6.78 6.25
N ASP A 299 24.17 6.10 5.44
CA ASP A 299 25.24 6.73 4.65
C ASP A 299 24.70 7.64 3.55
N ASN A 300 23.67 7.21 2.79
CA ASN A 300 22.97 8.08 1.85
C ASN A 300 22.45 9.37 2.55
N MET A 301 21.83 9.25 3.73
CA MET A 301 21.35 10.42 4.49
C MET A 301 22.49 11.32 4.96
N ARG A 302 23.66 10.77 5.32
CA ARG A 302 24.88 11.55 5.63
C ARG A 302 25.37 12.35 4.42
N GLU A 303 25.33 11.77 3.22
CA GLU A 303 25.68 12.48 1.97
C GLU A 303 24.71 13.64 1.69
N TRP A 304 23.41 13.42 1.90
CA TRP A 304 22.36 14.41 1.64
C TRP A 304 22.19 15.46 2.75
N ILE A 305 22.82 15.26 3.91
CA ILE A 305 22.56 16.09 5.10
C ILE A 305 22.88 17.56 4.89
N SER A 306 23.91 17.87 4.09
CA SER A 306 24.29 19.26 3.79
C SER A 306 23.19 19.99 3.00
N GLN A 307 22.61 19.32 1.99
CA GLN A 307 21.49 19.83 1.20
C GLN A 307 20.23 19.97 2.06
N ALA A 308 19.96 18.99 2.92
CA ALA A 308 18.84 19.00 3.85
C ALA A 308 18.94 20.19 4.84
N SER A 309 20.12 20.39 5.45
CA SER A 309 20.38 21.53 6.34
C SER A 309 20.23 22.88 5.62
N GLN A 310 20.71 23.01 4.37
CA GLN A 310 20.49 24.23 3.58
C GLN A 310 19.00 24.51 3.35
N LEU A 311 18.19 23.49 3.05
CA LEU A 311 16.73 23.65 2.90
C LEU A 311 16.04 24.02 4.22
N TYR A 312 16.51 23.46 5.34
CA TYR A 312 16.03 23.81 6.68
C TYR A 312 16.33 25.28 7.02
N ASP A 313 17.55 25.75 6.76
CA ASP A 313 17.97 27.14 7.01
C ASP A 313 17.31 28.16 6.06
N GLN A 314 17.02 27.78 4.80
CA GLN A 314 16.33 28.62 3.82
C GLN A 314 14.81 28.70 4.03
N SER A 315 14.23 27.80 4.83
CA SER A 315 12.79 27.76 5.07
C SER A 315 12.37 28.76 6.16
N ASP A 316 11.13 29.24 6.12
CA ASP A 316 10.54 30.22 7.07
C ASP A 316 10.42 29.74 8.54
N CYS A 317 11.11 28.66 8.90
CA CYS A 317 11.39 28.19 10.25
C CYS A 317 11.88 29.34 11.17
N GLY A 318 12.51 30.35 10.57
CA GLY A 318 13.01 31.56 11.20
C GLY A 318 11.98 32.55 11.74
N GLN A 319 10.67 32.48 11.45
CA GLN A 319 9.76 33.50 12.03
C GLN A 319 9.71 33.49 13.57
N PHE A 320 9.99 32.34 14.21
CA PHE A 320 10.30 32.29 15.65
C PHE A 320 11.80 32.08 15.91
N GLY A 321 12.49 31.23 15.13
CA GLY A 321 13.91 30.92 15.34
C GLY A 321 14.89 32.06 15.07
N GLY A 322 14.52 33.01 14.20
CA GLY A 322 15.24 34.24 13.90
C GLY A 322 14.94 35.35 14.90
N PHE A 323 13.72 35.41 15.44
CA PHE A 323 13.41 36.24 16.62
C PHE A 323 14.19 35.76 17.85
N TYR A 324 14.24 34.44 18.09
CA TYR A 324 15.00 33.87 19.19
C TYR A 324 16.51 34.02 19.02
N ARG A 325 17.07 33.72 17.83
CA ARG A 325 18.49 34.00 17.54
C ARG A 325 18.82 35.49 17.57
N GLY A 326 17.93 36.36 17.09
CA GLY A 326 18.10 37.81 17.16
C GLY A 326 18.12 38.33 18.59
N PHE A 327 17.18 37.87 19.42
CA PHE A 327 17.13 38.16 20.86
C PHE A 327 18.33 37.58 21.61
N GLN A 328 18.71 36.33 21.34
CA GLN A 328 19.87 35.70 21.95
C GLN A 328 21.16 36.44 21.57
N ASN A 329 21.34 36.77 20.30
CA ASN A 329 22.50 37.53 19.83
C ASN A 329 22.54 38.96 20.39
N SER A 330 21.39 39.59 20.66
CA SER A 330 21.33 40.95 21.24
C SER A 330 21.49 41.00 22.76
N ILE A 331 21.16 39.92 23.48
CA ILE A 331 21.27 39.83 24.95
C ILE A 331 22.56 39.13 25.40
N PHE A 332 22.96 38.07 24.69
CA PHE A 332 24.05 37.16 25.09
C PHE A 332 25.21 37.09 24.07
N GLY A 333 25.08 37.75 22.92
CA GLY A 333 26.03 37.63 21.81
C GLY A 333 25.82 36.37 20.96
N PRO A 334 26.43 36.31 19.76
CA PRO A 334 26.42 35.08 18.96
C PRO A 334 27.20 33.98 19.68
N PRO A 335 26.76 32.70 19.61
CA PRO A 335 27.51 31.59 20.19
C PRO A 335 28.88 31.49 19.52
N GLU A 336 29.93 31.25 20.31
CA GLU A 336 31.28 31.09 19.77
C GLU A 336 31.32 29.91 18.77
N PRO A 337 32.04 30.06 17.64
CA PRO A 337 32.20 28.97 16.70
C PRO A 337 32.93 27.79 17.38
N PRO A 338 32.56 26.53 17.10
CA PRO A 338 33.17 25.38 17.76
C PRO A 338 34.67 25.38 17.54
N THR A 339 35.43 25.39 18.64
CA THR A 339 36.89 25.38 18.63
C THR A 339 37.38 24.13 17.90
N ILE A 340 37.90 24.31 16.68
CA ILE A 340 38.52 23.22 15.93
C ILE A 340 39.83 22.85 16.65
N LEU A 341 39.77 21.84 17.51
CA LEU A 341 40.94 21.24 18.13
C LEU A 341 41.80 20.57 17.04
N ARG A 342 42.82 21.29 16.57
CA ARG A 342 43.86 20.76 15.68
C ARG A 342 44.94 20.06 16.51
N GLY A 343 44.99 18.73 16.45
CA GLY A 343 46.00 17.88 17.12
C GLY A 343 45.67 17.62 18.60
N PHE A 344 45.82 16.41 19.12
CA PHE A 344 46.87 15.42 18.88
C PHE A 344 46.37 14.04 18.44
#